data_AF-A0A150GUZ0-F1
#
_entry.id   AF-A0A150GUZ0-F1
#
_cell.length_a   1.000
_cell.length_b   1.000
_cell.length_c   1.000
_cell.angle_alpha   90.00
_cell.angle_beta   90.00
_cell.angle_gamma   90.00
#
_symmetry.space_group_name_H-M   'P 1'
#
loop_
_entity.id
_entity.type
_entity.pdbx_description
1 polymer ?
#
loop_
_entity_poly.entity_id
_entity_poly.type
_entity_poly.pdbx_seq_one_letter_code
_entity_poly.pdbx_strand_id
1 'polypeptide(L)'
;MAMRLALTRSRELLAPGARYLRTSVANASSEGSSVAAMVKAVNESSGSSLLASLKEAKAKMQPYYPEPTPSAAWSLQARLAVLGVISWTLYRLDTQARAHEWIVDLSLDVLQAAWYVSFLSLIPFRSVFVAFRGMAPHTSTPLTGLRTAVSLKP
;
A
#
# COMPACT_ATOMS: atom_id res chain seq x y z
N MET A 1 1.93 11.38 40.48
CA MET A 1 2.96 11.97 39.60
C MET A 1 3.23 11.14 38.32
N ALA A 2 3.02 9.81 38.33
CA ALA A 2 3.22 8.93 37.16
C ALA A 2 2.25 9.17 35.97
N MET A 3 1.02 9.62 36.23
CA MET A 3 -0.01 9.79 35.20
C MET A 3 0.27 10.97 34.24
N ARG A 4 0.98 12.02 34.71
CA ARG A 4 1.44 13.13 33.85
C ARG A 4 2.59 12.73 32.93
N LEU A 5 3.41 11.75 33.34
CA LEU A 5 4.53 11.24 32.53
C LEU A 5 4.05 10.29 31.41
N ALA A 6 2.96 9.57 31.64
CA ALA A 6 2.32 8.72 30.63
C ALA A 6 1.65 9.56 29.52
N LEU A 7 1.05 10.69 29.88
CA LEU A 7 0.42 11.64 28.95
C LEU A 7 1.42 12.42 28.08
N THR A 8 2.62 12.70 28.59
CA THR A 8 3.68 13.32 27.78
C THR A 8 4.28 12.31 26.79
N ARG A 9 4.51 11.05 27.20
CA ARG A 9 4.98 9.98 26.30
C ARG A 9 3.95 9.57 25.24
N SER A 10 2.65 9.61 25.54
CA SER A 10 1.61 9.33 24.52
C SER A 10 1.53 10.42 23.44
N ARG A 11 1.94 11.65 23.75
CA ARG A 11 2.01 12.75 22.78
C ARG A 11 3.19 12.62 21.81
N GLU A 12 4.28 11.99 22.22
CA GLU A 12 5.43 11.70 21.36
C GLU A 12 5.22 10.46 20.47
N LEU A 13 4.33 9.54 20.88
CA LEU A 13 3.92 8.36 20.09
C LEU A 13 2.91 8.68 18.98
N LEU A 14 2.34 9.89 18.95
CA LEU A 14 1.63 10.45 17.79
C LEU A 14 2.65 10.96 16.76
N ALA A 15 3.44 10.03 16.27
CA ALA A 15 4.17 9.95 15.01
C ALA A 15 4.65 11.27 14.33
N PRO A 16 5.96 11.37 14.03
CA PRO A 16 6.46 12.18 12.92
C PRO A 16 5.77 11.86 11.58
N GLY A 17 5.23 10.65 11.43
CA GLY A 17 4.49 10.18 10.24
C GLY A 17 3.14 10.87 9.97
N ALA A 18 2.47 11.40 10.99
CA ALA A 18 1.20 12.14 10.78
C ALA A 18 1.44 13.56 10.24
N ARG A 19 2.64 14.13 10.44
CA ARG A 19 3.03 15.41 9.84
C ARG A 19 3.30 15.28 8.34
N TYR A 20 3.81 14.13 7.87
CA TYR A 20 4.04 13.90 6.44
C TYR A 20 2.77 13.71 5.61
N LEU A 21 1.65 13.30 6.22
CA LEU A 21 0.36 13.17 5.52
C LEU A 21 -0.39 14.51 5.40
N ARG A 22 -0.06 15.53 6.21
CA ARG A 22 -0.63 16.88 6.07
C ARG A 22 0.19 17.80 5.17
N THR A 23 1.45 17.48 4.88
CA THR A 23 2.28 18.29 3.99
C THR A 23 2.16 17.88 2.52
N SER A 24 1.73 16.66 2.20
CA SER A 24 1.56 16.23 0.81
C SER A 24 0.35 16.88 0.11
N VAL A 25 -0.73 17.17 0.83
CA VAL A 25 -1.92 17.81 0.25
C VAL A 25 -1.72 19.32 0.05
N ALA A 26 -0.96 19.97 0.94
CA ALA A 26 -0.64 21.40 0.84
C ALA A 26 0.46 21.71 -0.20
N ASN A 27 1.40 20.78 -0.44
CA ASN A 27 2.40 20.94 -1.50
C ASN A 27 1.88 20.54 -2.89
N ALA A 28 0.89 19.64 -2.99
CA ALA A 28 0.29 19.26 -4.28
C ALA A 28 -0.39 20.44 -5.01
N SER A 29 -0.87 21.45 -4.28
CA SER A 29 -1.40 22.69 -4.88
C SER A 29 -0.33 23.67 -5.39
N SER A 30 0.96 23.43 -5.08
CA SER A 30 2.09 24.26 -5.52
C SER A 30 2.93 23.64 -6.65
N GLU A 31 2.71 22.35 -6.94
CA GLU A 31 3.34 21.67 -8.07
C GLU A 31 2.54 21.97 -9.34
N GLY A 32 3.06 22.87 -10.18
CA GLY A 32 2.45 23.21 -11.47
C GLY A 32 2.39 22.00 -12.41
N SER A 33 1.47 22.04 -13.39
CA SER A 33 1.32 20.97 -14.39
C SER A 33 2.62 20.74 -15.17
N SER A 34 3.03 19.47 -15.28
CA SER A 34 4.20 19.06 -16.09
C SER A 34 4.04 19.45 -17.57
N VAL A 35 2.81 19.50 -18.09
CA VAL A 35 2.56 19.96 -19.48
C VAL A 35 2.91 21.43 -19.65
N ALA A 36 2.57 22.29 -18.69
CA ALA A 36 2.90 23.71 -18.75
C ALA A 36 4.41 23.95 -18.64
N ALA A 37 5.08 23.18 -17.79
CA ALA A 37 6.53 23.20 -17.67
C ALA A 37 7.22 22.71 -18.96
N MET A 38 6.64 21.74 -19.68
CA MET A 38 7.14 21.28 -20.98
C MET A 38 7.03 22.36 -22.05
N VAL A 39 5.87 23.02 -22.18
CA VAL A 39 5.68 24.11 -23.15
C VAL A 39 6.69 25.23 -22.90
N LYS A 40 6.90 25.60 -21.63
CA LYS A 40 7.91 26.60 -21.25
C LYS A 40 9.33 26.16 -21.63
N ALA A 41 9.72 24.94 -21.27
CA ALA A 41 11.07 24.42 -21.55
C ALA A 41 11.38 24.31 -23.05
N VAL A 42 10.38 23.99 -23.88
CA VAL A 42 10.55 23.95 -25.34
C VAL A 42 10.64 25.37 -25.91
N ASN A 43 9.78 26.29 -25.48
CA ASN A 43 9.77 27.68 -25.96
C ASN A 43 11.05 28.46 -25.61
N GLU A 44 11.68 28.13 -24.49
CA GLU A 44 12.92 28.77 -24.02
C GLU A 44 14.19 28.10 -24.59
N SER A 45 14.05 27.00 -25.33
CA SER A 45 15.19 26.28 -25.92
C SER A 45 15.67 26.93 -27.23
N SER A 46 16.99 26.90 -27.48
CA SER A 46 17.54 27.37 -28.75
C SER A 46 17.38 26.33 -29.85
N GLY A 47 17.08 26.78 -31.07
CA GLY A 47 16.83 25.89 -32.21
C GLY A 47 17.97 24.91 -32.53
N SER A 48 19.21 25.26 -32.19
CA SER A 48 20.39 24.40 -32.37
C SER A 48 20.55 23.32 -31.29
N SER A 49 19.94 23.48 -30.11
CA SER A 49 20.08 22.55 -28.97
C SER A 49 18.79 21.80 -28.62
N LEU A 50 17.67 22.14 -29.27
CA LEU A 50 16.35 21.56 -29.00
C LEU A 50 16.35 20.03 -29.03
N LEU A 51 16.89 19.40 -30.09
CA LEU A 51 16.89 17.93 -30.18
C LEU A 51 17.73 17.26 -29.08
N ALA A 52 18.80 17.91 -28.62
CA ALA A 52 19.63 17.39 -27.55
C ALA A 52 18.93 17.52 -26.18
N SER A 53 18.17 18.58 -25.95
CA SER A 53 17.51 18.86 -24.67
C SER A 53 16.20 18.10 -24.46
N LEU A 54 15.58 17.54 -25.51
CA LEU A 54 14.31 16.79 -25.41
C LEU A 54 14.36 15.60 -24.45
N LYS A 55 15.48 14.88 -24.38
CA LYS A 55 15.61 13.72 -23.49
C LYS A 55 15.61 14.14 -22.02
N GLU A 56 16.31 15.21 -21.69
CA GLU A 56 16.35 15.78 -20.35
C GLU A 56 15.03 16.42 -19.97
N ALA A 57 14.40 17.16 -20.90
CA ALA A 57 13.07 17.71 -20.73
C ALA A 57 12.04 16.60 -20.46
N LYS A 58 12.08 15.49 -21.20
CA LYS A 58 11.21 14.33 -20.96
C LYS A 58 11.41 13.72 -19.57
N ALA A 59 12.66 13.57 -19.12
CA ALA A 59 12.97 12.99 -17.81
C ALA A 59 12.40 13.85 -16.65
N LYS A 60 12.48 15.18 -16.76
CA LYS A 60 11.93 16.12 -15.77
C LYS A 60 10.39 16.11 -15.67
N MET A 61 9.70 15.56 -16.66
CA MET A 61 8.22 15.50 -16.71
C MET A 61 7.65 14.12 -16.38
N GLN A 62 8.49 13.10 -16.22
CA GLN A 62 8.00 11.77 -15.86
C GLN A 62 7.34 11.84 -14.49
N PRO A 63 6.18 11.16 -14.30
CA PRO A 63 5.57 11.08 -12.99
C PRO A 63 6.55 10.45 -12.01
N TYR A 64 6.63 11.01 -10.81
CA TYR A 64 7.53 10.50 -9.78
C TYR A 64 7.04 9.11 -9.33
N TYR A 65 7.87 8.11 -9.58
CA TYR A 65 7.72 6.78 -8.98
C TYR A 65 8.71 6.67 -7.83
N PRO A 66 8.25 6.58 -6.57
CA PRO A 66 9.15 6.48 -5.44
C PRO A 66 9.98 5.19 -5.54
N GLU A 67 11.28 5.31 -5.28
CA GLU A 67 12.16 4.16 -5.18
C GLU A 67 11.79 3.30 -3.96
N PRO A 68 12.01 1.97 -4.03
CA PRO A 68 11.76 1.10 -2.88
C PRO A 68 12.64 1.56 -1.71
N THR A 69 11.99 1.97 -0.63
CA THR A 69 12.67 2.33 0.61
C THR A 69 13.34 1.10 1.21
N PRO A 70 14.47 1.28 1.93
CA PRO A 70 15.10 0.16 2.62
C PRO A 70 14.09 -0.52 3.54
N SER A 71 14.13 -1.86 3.58
CA SER A 71 13.19 -2.68 4.34
C SER A 71 13.07 -2.19 5.78
N ALA A 72 11.97 -1.50 6.08
CA ALA A 72 11.63 -1.18 7.45
C ALA A 72 11.24 -2.47 8.19
N ALA A 73 11.61 -2.58 9.46
CA ALA A 73 11.08 -3.63 10.32
C ALA A 73 9.55 -3.56 10.39
N TRP A 74 8.91 -4.59 10.95
CA TRP A 74 7.45 -4.66 11.07
C TRP A 74 6.85 -3.36 11.60
N SER A 75 5.80 -2.88 10.92
CA SER A 75 5.05 -1.69 11.35
C SER A 75 4.48 -1.90 12.75
N LEU A 76 4.26 -0.81 13.50
CA LEU A 76 3.66 -0.90 14.84
C LEU A 76 2.32 -1.65 14.80
N GLN A 77 1.51 -1.38 13.79
CA GLN A 77 0.23 -2.07 13.58
C GLN A 77 0.42 -3.56 13.30
N ALA A 78 1.40 -3.94 12.49
CA ALA A 78 1.71 -5.35 12.24
C ALA A 78 2.17 -6.06 13.51
N ARG A 79 3.01 -5.42 14.34
CA ARG A 79 3.46 -5.97 15.63
C ARG A 79 2.28 -6.18 16.58
N LEU A 80 1.40 -5.17 16.71
CA LEU A 80 0.22 -5.26 17.56
C LEU A 80 -0.76 -6.34 17.06
N ALA A 81 -0.95 -6.46 15.74
CA ALA A 81 -1.78 -7.50 15.16
C ALA A 81 -1.22 -8.90 15.43
N VAL A 82 0.08 -9.12 15.20
CA VAL A 82 0.72 -10.42 15.46
C VAL A 82 0.71 -10.77 16.94
N LEU A 83 1.06 -9.83 17.83
CA LEU A 83 1.00 -10.07 19.28
C LEU A 83 -0.44 -10.31 19.76
N GLY A 84 -1.41 -9.58 19.19
CA GLY A 84 -2.83 -9.78 19.47
C GLY A 84 -3.31 -11.17 19.06
N VAL A 85 -2.93 -11.63 17.85
CA VAL A 85 -3.24 -12.98 17.37
C VAL A 85 -2.59 -14.04 18.26
N ILE A 86 -1.30 -13.91 18.59
CA ILE A 86 -0.59 -14.86 19.46
C ILE A 86 -1.24 -14.90 20.85
N SER A 87 -1.53 -13.73 21.44
CA SER A 87 -2.17 -13.66 22.74
C SER A 87 -3.57 -14.28 22.73
N TRP A 88 -4.33 -14.08 21.65
CA TRP A 88 -5.65 -14.66 21.49
C TRP A 88 -5.59 -16.18 21.32
N THR A 89 -4.64 -16.69 20.52
CA THR A 89 -4.46 -18.14 20.34
C THR A 89 -4.07 -18.81 21.64
N LEU A 90 -3.15 -18.22 22.42
CA LEU A 90 -2.75 -18.75 23.71
C LEU A 90 -3.91 -18.74 24.72
N TYR A 91 -4.70 -17.66 24.74
CA TYR A 91 -5.90 -17.59 25.57
C TYR A 91 -6.90 -18.69 25.22
N ARG A 92 -7.19 -18.90 23.92
CA ARG A 92 -8.09 -19.95 23.46
C ARG A 92 -7.59 -21.35 23.84
N LEU A 93 -6.31 -21.63 23.61
CA LEU A 93 -5.70 -22.91 23.97
C LEU A 93 -5.77 -23.19 25.48
N ASP A 94 -5.53 -22.19 26.34
CA ASP A 94 -5.70 -22.35 27.79
C ASP A 94 -7.16 -22.65 28.17
N THR A 95 -8.14 -22.01 27.52
CA THR A 95 -9.56 -22.31 27.76
C THR A 95 -9.97 -23.71 27.30
N GLN A 96 -9.49 -24.18 26.15
CA GLN A 96 -9.78 -25.51 25.61
C GLN A 96 -9.08 -26.61 26.42
N ALA A 97 -7.85 -26.37 26.88
CA ALA A 97 -7.11 -27.33 27.71
C ALA A 97 -7.80 -27.60 29.06
N ARG A 98 -8.68 -26.70 29.51
CA ARG A 98 -9.47 -26.82 30.75
C ARG A 98 -10.93 -27.25 30.51
N ALA A 99 -11.33 -27.46 29.25
CA ALA A 99 -12.66 -27.95 28.93
C ALA A 99 -12.83 -29.42 29.35
N HIS A 100 -14.09 -29.86 29.51
CA HIS A 100 -14.40 -31.25 29.85
C HIS A 100 -13.83 -32.22 28.80
N GLU A 101 -13.97 -31.88 27.52
CA GLU A 101 -13.51 -32.65 26.36
C GLU A 101 -12.24 -32.04 25.73
N TRP A 102 -11.26 -31.66 26.57
CA TRP A 102 -10.06 -30.94 26.14
C TRP A 102 -9.31 -31.59 24.98
N ILE A 103 -9.25 -32.93 24.92
CA ILE A 103 -8.54 -33.67 23.87
C ILE A 103 -9.27 -33.58 22.53
N VAL A 104 -10.61 -33.63 22.56
CA VAL A 104 -11.44 -33.52 21.36
C VAL A 104 -11.30 -32.11 20.80
N ASP A 105 -11.43 -31.08 21.66
CA ASP A 105 -11.31 -29.69 21.25
C ASP A 105 -9.94 -29.38 20.62
N LEU A 106 -8.83 -29.84 21.22
CA LEU A 106 -7.51 -29.65 20.64
C LEU A 106 -7.31 -30.43 19.33
N SER A 107 -7.89 -31.63 19.20
CA SER A 107 -7.83 -32.41 17.97
C SER A 107 -8.65 -31.79 16.83
N LEU A 108 -9.74 -31.09 17.15
CA LEU A 108 -10.53 -30.34 16.18
C LEU A 108 -9.71 -29.18 15.58
N ASP A 109 -8.86 -28.51 16.37
CA ASP A 109 -7.96 -27.47 15.86
C ASP A 109 -6.97 -28.05 14.83
N VAL A 110 -6.47 -29.27 15.03
CA VAL A 110 -5.60 -29.97 14.06
C VAL A 110 -6.36 -30.27 12.77
N LEU A 111 -7.60 -30.76 12.87
CA LEU A 111 -8.44 -31.02 11.70
C LEU A 111 -8.77 -29.74 10.93
N GLN A 112 -9.06 -28.64 11.63
CA GLN A 112 -9.27 -27.33 11.01
C GLN A 112 -7.99 -26.82 10.33
N ALA A 113 -6.83 -26.93 10.99
CA ALA A 113 -5.54 -26.54 10.44
C ALA A 113 -5.18 -27.34 9.16
N ALA A 114 -5.51 -28.63 9.12
CA ALA A 114 -5.26 -29.48 7.95
C ALA A 114 -6.00 -28.98 6.70
N TRP A 115 -7.22 -28.45 6.85
CA TRP A 115 -7.94 -27.82 5.75
C TRP A 115 -7.23 -26.56 5.25
N TYR A 116 -6.73 -25.70 6.13
CA TYR A 116 -5.98 -24.51 5.71
C TYR A 116 -4.72 -24.86 4.91
N VAL A 117 -3.97 -25.87 5.34
CA VAL A 117 -2.79 -26.36 4.60
C VAL A 117 -3.20 -26.91 3.23
N SER A 118 -4.30 -27.65 3.18
CA SER A 118 -4.83 -28.21 1.92
C SER A 118 -5.34 -27.11 0.97
N PHE A 119 -5.94 -26.05 1.50
CA PHE A 119 -6.34 -24.90 0.69
C PHE A 119 -5.15 -24.17 0.08
N LEU A 120 -4.03 -24.07 0.79
CA LEU A 120 -2.82 -23.44 0.25
C LEU A 120 -2.22 -24.22 -0.93
N SER A 121 -2.42 -25.54 -1.00
CA SER A 121 -1.89 -26.38 -2.08
C SER A 121 -2.88 -26.56 -3.24
N LEU A 122 -4.19 -26.60 -2.95
CA LEU A 122 -5.21 -26.92 -3.95
C LEU A 122 -5.82 -25.67 -4.62
N ILE A 123 -5.83 -24.52 -3.96
CA ILE A 123 -6.44 -23.32 -4.53
C ILE A 123 -5.50 -22.72 -5.59
N PRO A 124 -5.93 -22.57 -6.85
CA PRO A 124 -5.15 -21.88 -7.88
C PRO A 124 -5.23 -20.36 -7.67
N PHE A 125 -4.43 -19.81 -6.76
CA PHE A 125 -4.51 -18.39 -6.36
C PHE A 125 -4.42 -17.39 -7.52
N ARG A 126 -3.67 -17.71 -8.58
CA ARG A 126 -3.61 -16.87 -9.78
C ARG A 126 -4.96 -16.80 -10.49
N SER A 127 -5.66 -17.93 -10.64
CA SER A 127 -6.98 -17.96 -11.28
C SER A 127 -8.01 -17.24 -10.40
N VAL A 128 -7.95 -17.45 -9.08
CA VAL A 128 -8.81 -16.74 -8.12
C VAL A 128 -8.59 -15.22 -8.19
N PHE A 129 -7.32 -14.77 -8.27
CA PHE A 129 -7.01 -13.35 -8.44
C PHE A 129 -7.63 -12.75 -9.71
N VAL A 130 -7.54 -13.45 -10.85
CA VAL A 130 -8.16 -12.99 -12.10
C VAL A 130 -9.68 -13.00 -12.00
N ALA A 131 -10.28 -13.98 -11.32
CA ALA A 131 -11.72 -14.02 -11.08
C ALA A 131 -12.19 -12.83 -10.23
N PHE A 132 -11.50 -12.53 -9.12
CA PHE A 132 -11.81 -11.35 -8.30
C PHE A 132 -11.61 -10.03 -9.05
N ARG A 133 -10.59 -9.94 -9.91
CA ARG A 133 -10.43 -8.81 -10.81
C ARG A 133 -11.61 -8.68 -11.78
N GLY A 134 -12.14 -9.78 -12.29
CA GLY A 134 -13.31 -9.78 -13.17
C GLY A 134 -14.62 -9.35 -12.49
N MET A 135 -14.74 -9.52 -11.17
CA MET A 135 -15.93 -9.12 -10.42
C MET A 135 -16.10 -7.60 -10.30
N ALA A 136 -14.99 -6.86 -10.35
CA ALA A 136 -14.98 -5.41 -10.25
C ALA A 136 -14.99 -4.77 -11.65
N PRO A 137 -16.06 -4.04 -12.06
CA PRO A 137 -16.16 -3.48 -13.42
C PRO A 137 -14.96 -2.60 -13.81
N HIS A 138 -14.42 -1.84 -12.86
CA HIS A 138 -13.31 -0.91 -13.06
C HIS A 138 -11.94 -1.59 -13.24
N THR A 139 -11.80 -2.87 -12.90
CA THR A 139 -10.56 -3.64 -13.14
C THR A 139 -10.72 -4.75 -14.18
N SER A 140 -11.97 -5.08 -14.53
CA SER A 140 -12.32 -6.11 -15.52
C SER A 140 -11.96 -5.73 -16.96
N THR A 141 -12.09 -4.44 -17.32
CA THR A 141 -11.81 -3.92 -18.67
C THR A 141 -10.80 -2.77 -18.63
N PRO A 142 -10.03 -2.55 -19.71
CA PRO A 142 -9.18 -1.37 -19.82
C PRO A 142 -10.02 -0.07 -19.83
N LEU A 143 -9.40 1.04 -19.45
CA LEU A 143 -10.02 2.37 -19.51
C LEU A 143 -10.32 2.77 -20.97
N THR A 144 -11.59 2.99 -21.30
CA THR A 144 -12.07 3.33 -22.66
C THR A 144 -12.29 4.84 -22.87
N GLY A 145 -11.54 5.69 -22.16
CA GLY A 145 -11.72 7.14 -22.14
C GLY A 145 -11.25 7.87 -23.40
N LEU A 146 -10.39 8.88 -23.23
CA LEU A 146 -9.95 9.78 -24.29
C LEU A 146 -9.24 9.03 -25.42
N ARG A 147 -9.77 9.14 -26.64
CA ARG A 147 -9.13 8.59 -27.84
C ARG A 147 -8.07 9.56 -28.36
N THR A 148 -6.90 9.02 -28.72
CA THR A 148 -5.74 9.81 -29.19
C THR A 148 -6.09 10.75 -30.35
N ALA A 149 -6.86 10.28 -31.33
CA ALA A 149 -7.28 11.08 -32.48
C ALA A 149 -8.11 12.32 -32.12
N VAL A 150 -8.85 12.29 -31.01
CA VAL A 150 -9.72 13.41 -30.58
C VAL A 150 -8.91 14.48 -29.81
N SER A 151 -7.75 14.11 -29.26
CA SER A 151 -6.93 14.99 -28.42
C SER A 151 -5.74 15.62 -29.17
N LEU A 152 -5.62 15.40 -30.47
CA LEU A 152 -4.55 16.00 -31.27
C LEU A 152 -4.72 17.51 -31.31
N LYS A 153 -3.71 18.23 -30.80
CA LYS A 153 -3.55 19.66 -31.05
C LYS A 153 -2.57 19.80 -32.21
N PRO A 154 -3.01 20.29 -33.39
CA PRO A 154 -2.12 20.56 -34.51
C PRO A 154 -1.15 21.70 -34.22
#